data_AF-A0A4R5W0U9-F1
#
_entry.id   AF-A0A4R5W0U9-F1
#
_cell.length_a   1.000
_cell.length_b   1.000
_cell.length_c   1.000
_cell.angle_alpha   90.00
_cell.angle_beta   90.00
_cell.angle_gamma   90.00
#
_symmetry.space_group_name_H-M   'P 1'
#
loop_
_entity.id
_entity.type
_entity.pdbx_description
1 polymer ?
#
loop_
_entity_poly.entity_id
_entity_poly.type
_entity_poly.pdbx_seq_one_letter_code
_entity_poly.pdbx_strand_id
1 'polypeptide(L)' 'MKSNEETLRDLKEELLRIGSTNQRDYDLLKKKGLVLSTTICRRLKLSWPMVVEKTGVVSSKR' A
#
# COMPACT_ATOMS: atom_id res chain seq x y z
N MET A 1 15.55 -9.48 -4.22
CA MET A 1 14.77 -8.22 -4.32
C MET A 1 13.41 -8.56 -4.92
N LYS A 2 12.29 -8.17 -4.29
CA LYS A 2 10.94 -8.39 -4.86
C LYS A 2 10.75 -7.66 -6.19
N SER A 3 9.94 -8.17 -7.11
CA SER A 3 9.61 -7.46 -8.35
C SER A 3 8.72 -6.23 -8.08
N ASN A 4 8.60 -5.33 -9.07
CA ASN A 4 7.70 -4.18 -8.96
C ASN A 4 6.22 -4.62 -8.91
N GLU A 5 5.87 -5.67 -9.65
CA GLU A 5 4.51 -6.25 -9.63
C GLU A 5 4.16 -6.84 -8.27
N GLU A 6 5.09 -7.59 -7.66
CA GLU A 6 4.89 -8.15 -6.33
C GLU A 6 4.75 -7.04 -5.28
N THR A 7 5.51 -5.95 -5.43
CA THR A 7 5.38 -4.76 -4.58
C THR A 7 4.00 -4.10 -4.71
N LEU A 8 3.47 -3.99 -5.94
CA LEU A 8 2.15 -3.41 -6.18
C LEU A 8 1.01 -4.30 -5.67
N ARG A 9 1.15 -5.63 -5.79
CA ARG A 9 0.18 -6.59 -5.27
C ARG A 9 0.11 -6.54 -3.74
N ASP A 10 1.26 -6.62 -3.07
CA ASP A 10 1.34 -6.54 -1.61
C ASP A 10 0.77 -5.21 -1.10
N LEU A 11 1.04 -4.11 -1.81
CA LEU A 11 0.49 -2.80 -1.46
C LEU A 11 -1.04 -2.76 -1.63
N LYS A 12 -1.57 -3.36 -2.70
CA LYS A 12 -3.02 -3.44 -2.94
C LYS A 12 -3.73 -4.16 -1.78
N GLU A 13 -3.21 -5.31 -1.38
CA GLU A 13 -3.76 -6.10 -0.27
C GLU A 13 -3.76 -5.30 1.03
N GLU A 14 -2.66 -4.60 1.33
CA GLU A 14 -2.56 -3.81 2.56
C GLU A 14 -3.49 -2.58 2.53
N LEU A 15 -3.63 -1.89 1.39
CA LEU A 15 -4.56 -0.76 1.24
C LEU A 15 -6.02 -1.21 1.43
N LEU A 16 -6.41 -2.35 0.88
CA LEU A 16 -7.73 -2.94 1.08
C LEU A 16 -7.97 -3.33 2.54
N ARG A 17 -6.94 -3.88 3.20
CA ARG A 17 -6.99 -4.23 4.62
C ARG A 17 -7.19 -3.00 5.50
N ILE A 18 -6.44 -1.92 5.27
CA ILE A 18 -6.61 -0.65 5.98
C ILE A 18 -8.03 -0.11 5.78
N GLY A 19 -8.55 -0.14 4.55
CA GLY A 19 -9.89 0.35 4.24
C GLY A 19 -11.03 -0.48 4.84
N SER A 20 -10.79 -1.75 5.17
CA SER A 20 -11.79 -2.69 5.71
C SER A 20 -11.66 -2.95 7.21
N THR A 21 -10.64 -2.38 7.87
CA THR A 21 -10.30 -2.63 9.28
C THR A 21 -10.32 -1.31 10.06
N ASN A 22 -10.76 -1.34 11.32
CA ASN A 22 -10.68 -0.17 12.19
C ASN A 22 -9.23 0.04 12.69
N GLN A 23 -8.89 1.25 13.11
CA GLN A 23 -7.50 1.58 13.48
C GLN A 23 -6.93 0.68 14.59
N ARG A 24 -7.74 0.31 15.59
CA ARG A 24 -7.29 -0.55 16.71
C ARG A 24 -6.90 -1.95 16.23
N ASP A 25 -7.73 -2.55 15.40
CA ASP A 25 -7.49 -3.88 14.85
C ASP A 25 -6.33 -3.87 13.84
N TYR A 26 -6.17 -2.78 13.10
CA TYR A 26 -5.03 -2.59 12.20
C TYR A 26 -3.72 -2.51 12.98
N ASP A 27 -3.66 -1.69 14.04
CA ASP A 27 -2.45 -1.52 14.85
C ASP A 27 -2.04 -2.81 15.57
N LEU A 28 -3.01 -3.62 16.02
CA LEU A 28 -2.76 -4.93 16.63
C LEU A 28 -2.20 -5.97 15.64
N LEU A 29 -2.62 -5.90 14.38
CA LEU A 29 -2.28 -6.90 13.36
C LEU A 29 -1.26 -6.41 12.32
N LYS A 30 -0.70 -5.22 12.53
CA LYS A 30 0.35 -4.62 11.70
C LYS A 30 1.58 -5.51 11.68
N LYS A 31 1.94 -6.01 10.50
CA LYS A 31 3.19 -6.79 10.33
C LYS A 31 4.40 -5.88 10.56
N LYS A 32 5.35 -6.33 11.38
CA LYS A 32 6.68 -5.71 11.47
C LYS A 32 7.40 -5.94 10.14
N GLY A 33 7.84 -4.86 9.49
CA GLY A 33 8.53 -4.92 8.19
C GLY A 33 7.74 -4.39 6.98
N LEU A 34 6.64 -3.66 7.20
CA LEU A 34 5.96 -2.94 6.11
C LEU A 34 6.93 -2.00 5.39
N VAL A 35 6.93 -2.07 4.07
CA VAL A 35 7.73 -1.19 3.21
C VAL A 35 7.13 0.21 3.29
N LEU A 36 7.93 1.19 3.68
CA LEU A 36 7.49 2.58 3.79
C LEU A 36 7.04 3.10 2.43
N SER A 37 6.01 3.95 2.41
CA SER A 37 5.53 4.62 1.21
C SER A 37 6.66 5.33 0.45
N THR A 38 7.59 5.96 1.17
CA THR A 38 8.79 6.60 0.62
C THR A 38 9.69 5.62 -0.13
N THR A 39 9.88 4.42 0.40
CA THR A 39 10.65 3.35 -0.25
C THR A 39 9.97 2.86 -1.52
N ILE A 40 8.63 2.71 -1.50
CA ILE A 40 7.84 2.30 -2.68
C ILE A 40 7.91 3.37 -3.77
N CYS A 41 7.67 4.64 -3.42
CA CYS A 41 7.75 5.77 -4.36
C CYS A 41 9.15 5.87 -5.01
N ARG A 42 10.22 5.76 -4.21
CA ARG A 42 11.60 5.82 -4.72
C ARG A 42 11.91 4.65 -5.67
N ARG A 43 11.40 3.45 -5.36
CA ARG A 43 11.61 2.24 -6.17
C ARG A 43 10.89 2.32 -7.51
N LEU A 44 9.64 2.78 -7.49
CA LEU A 44 8.80 2.88 -8.69
C LEU A 44 9.05 4.15 -9.49
N LYS A 45 9.80 5.12 -8.95
CA LYS A 45 10.00 6.47 -9.51
C LYS A 45 8.67 7.17 -9.81
N LEU A 46 7.71 7.02 -8.90
CA LEU A 46 6.36 7.58 -9.00
C LEU A 46 5.99 8.31 -7.71
N SER A 47 5.09 9.28 -7.82
CA SER A 47 4.46 9.91 -6.67
C SER A 47 3.48 8.95 -6.00
N TRP A 48 3.22 9.14 -4.70
CA TRP A 48 2.30 8.27 -3.96
C TRP A 48 0.90 8.16 -4.60
N PRO A 49 0.27 9.24 -5.10
CA PRO A 49 -1.01 9.13 -5.80
C PRO A 49 -0.96 8.21 -7.02
N MET A 50 0.09 8.29 -7.84
CA MET A 50 0.25 7.41 -9.01
C MET A 50 0.54 5.96 -8.62
N VAL A 51 1.25 5.74 -7.50
CA VAL A 51 1.48 4.40 -6.97
C VAL A 51 0.14 3.76 -6.56
N VAL A 52 -0.71 4.50 -5.84
CA VAL A 52 -2.04 4.03 -5.43
C VAL A 52 -2.92 3.78 -6.66
N GLU A 53 -2.91 4.66 -7.66
CA GLU A 53 -3.63 4.47 -8.93
C GLU A 53 -3.22 3.16 -9.61
N LYS A 54 -1.91 2.84 -9.65
CA LYS A 54 -1.40 1.58 -10.20
C LYS A 54 -1.83 0.32 -9.45
N THR A 55 -2.26 0.43 -8.19
CA THR A 55 -2.84 -0.70 -7.46
C THR A 55 -4.28 -0.99 -7.85
N GLY A 56 -4.93 -0.08 -8.58
CA GLY A 56 -6.35 -0.16 -8.92
C GLY A 56 -7.28 0.04 -7.72
N VAL A 57 -6.75 0.44 -6.56
CA VAL A 57 -7.56 0.85 -5.41
C VAL A 57 -8.03 2.27 -5.68
N VAL A 58 -9.27 2.40 -6.13
CA VAL A 58 -9.90 3.70 -6.36
C VAL A 58 -10.03 4.40 -5.01
N SER A 59 -9.30 5.50 -4.82
CA SER A 59 -9.56 6.37 -3.67
C SER A 59 -10.98 6.91 -3.87
N SER A 60 -11.95 6.37 -3.14
CA SER A 60 -13.30 6.93 -3.12
C SER A 60 -13.19 8.31 -2.48
N LYS A 61 -12.94 9.34 -3.29
CA LYS A 61 -13.07 10.74 -2.88
C LYS A 61 -14.53 10.92 -2.48
N ARG A 62 -14.80 10.96 -1.19
CA ARG A 62 -15.98 11.67 -0.66
C ARG A 62 -15.64 13.14 -0.56
#